data_AF-A0A8H6SWR8-F1
#
_entry.id   AF-A0A8H6SWR8-F1
#
_cell.length_a   1.000
_cell.length_b   1.000
_cell.length_c   1.000
_cell.angle_alpha   90.00
_cell.angle_beta   90.00
_cell.angle_gamma   90.00
#
_symmetry.space_group_name_H-M   'P 1'
#
loop_
_entity.id
_entity.type
_entity.pdbx_description
1 polymer ?
#
loop_
_entity_poly.entity_id
_entity_poly.type
_entity_poly.pdbx_seq_one_letter_code
_entity_poly.pdbx_strand_id
1 'polypeptide(L)'
;MARLLPFIADTDNNDILQYTVVAGVALIAGLRFLIQPLLPHFCMDDIEHVIRETKDIFDKAQEEHLFRDRVPRLDIQLRLSRAQEEQSYLRSRVLDEHGLSCSAREYLFILSDLARQLRRCRRQAKAIQLCLLRSIEDERRGRHCERVEEIAAVLSSARFRSSD
;
A
#
# COMPACT_ATOMS: atom_id res chain seq x y z
N MET A 1 -5.74 -53.17 11.88
CA MET A 1 -5.12 -51.88 11.54
C MET A 1 -5.48 -50.88 12.64
N ALA A 2 -4.79 -50.97 13.78
CA ALA A 2 -3.70 -50.08 14.19
C ALA A 2 -4.26 -48.72 14.68
N ARG A 3 -4.69 -48.62 15.94
CA ARG A 3 -3.87 -48.20 17.11
C ARG A 3 -3.20 -46.84 16.89
N LEU A 4 -3.75 -45.81 17.53
CA LEU A 4 -3.11 -45.03 18.60
C LEU A 4 -3.98 -43.80 18.87
N LEU A 5 -4.71 -43.82 19.98
CA LEU A 5 -4.79 -42.72 20.94
C LEU A 5 -5.61 -43.18 22.16
N PRO A 6 -5.06 -44.05 23.02
CA PRO A 6 -5.54 -44.18 24.38
C PRO A 6 -4.64 -43.31 25.27
N PHE A 7 -5.06 -42.09 25.64
CA PHE A 7 -4.61 -41.45 26.89
C PHE A 7 -5.38 -40.14 27.12
N ILE A 8 -6.62 -40.23 27.59
CA ILE A 8 -7.20 -39.18 28.44
C ILE A 8 -7.61 -39.88 29.74
N ALA A 9 -6.60 -40.43 30.40
CA ALA A 9 -6.62 -40.67 31.83
C ALA A 9 -5.65 -39.66 32.41
N ASP A 10 -6.16 -38.46 32.72
CA ASP A 10 -5.70 -37.62 33.83
C ASP A 10 -6.57 -36.37 33.87
N THR A 11 -7.55 -36.39 34.75
CA THR A 11 -8.45 -35.26 35.02
C THR A 11 -7.74 -34.07 35.66
N ASP A 12 -6.47 -34.20 36.06
CA ASP A 12 -5.65 -33.11 36.62
C ASP A 12 -4.88 -32.30 35.56
N ASN A 13 -4.58 -32.87 34.38
CA ASN A 13 -3.85 -32.17 33.31
C ASN A 13 -4.75 -31.29 32.44
N ASN A 14 -6.06 -31.52 32.49
CA ASN A 14 -7.02 -30.79 31.67
C ASN A 14 -7.20 -29.35 32.16
N ASP A 15 -7.14 -29.13 33.48
CA ASP A 15 -7.16 -27.80 34.08
C ASP A 15 -5.90 -27.00 33.69
N ILE A 16 -4.71 -27.60 33.72
CA ILE A 16 -3.45 -26.92 33.34
C ILE A 16 -3.48 -26.54 31.85
N LEU A 17 -3.99 -27.41 30.98
CA LEU A 17 -4.19 -27.12 29.56
C LEU A 17 -5.24 -26.02 29.34
N GLN A 18 -6.33 -26.01 30.10
CA GLN A 18 -7.34 -24.95 30.03
C GLN A 18 -6.76 -23.62 30.50
N TYR A 19 -6.04 -23.58 31.61
CA TYR A 19 -5.41 -22.38 32.14
C TYR A 19 -4.33 -21.83 31.20
N THR A 20 -3.51 -22.69 30.59
CA THR A 20 -2.48 -22.25 29.61
C THR A 20 -3.09 -21.73 28.32
N VAL A 21 -4.17 -22.33 27.81
CA VAL A 21 -4.89 -21.84 26.64
C VAL A 21 -5.61 -20.53 26.95
N VAL A 22 -6.30 -20.42 28.09
CA VAL A 22 -6.98 -19.17 28.50
C VAL A 22 -5.97 -18.06 28.78
N ALA A 23 -4.86 -18.36 29.47
CA ALA A 23 -3.78 -17.41 29.67
C ALA A 23 -3.15 -17.00 28.35
N GLY A 24 -2.92 -17.93 27.42
CA GLY A 24 -2.41 -17.63 26.07
C GLY A 24 -3.34 -16.73 25.27
N VAL A 25 -4.65 -17.02 25.27
CA VAL A 25 -5.67 -16.18 24.63
C VAL A 25 -5.76 -14.81 25.29
N ALA A 26 -5.69 -14.73 26.62
CA ALA A 26 -5.68 -13.47 27.37
C ALA A 26 -4.41 -12.65 27.11
N LEU A 27 -3.25 -13.30 26.95
CA LEU A 27 -1.98 -12.65 26.66
C LEU A 27 -1.96 -12.14 25.22
N ILE A 28 -2.49 -12.90 24.25
CA ILE A 28 -2.67 -12.46 22.86
C ILE A 28 -3.69 -11.32 22.78
N ALA A 29 -4.82 -11.44 23.48
CA ALA A 29 -5.83 -10.39 23.55
C ALA A 29 -5.26 -9.11 24.20
N GLY A 30 -4.50 -9.26 25.28
CA GLY A 30 -3.80 -8.18 25.97
C GLY A 30 -2.73 -7.52 25.09
N LEU A 31 -1.92 -8.30 24.39
CA LEU A 31 -0.94 -7.77 23.42
C LEU A 31 -1.63 -7.00 22.30
N ARG A 32 -2.74 -7.54 21.79
CA ARG A 32 -3.53 -6.90 20.73
C ARG A 32 -4.14 -5.59 21.22
N PHE A 33 -4.59 -5.55 22.47
CA PHE A 33 -5.09 -4.34 23.13
C PHE A 33 -4.01 -3.29 23.34
N LEU A 34 -2.77 -3.71 23.58
CA LEU A 34 -1.62 -2.85 23.84
C LEU A 34 -0.95 -2.33 22.54
N ILE A 35 -1.04 -3.07 21.44
CA ILE A 35 -0.52 -2.68 20.11
C ILE A 35 -1.57 -1.93 19.27
N GLN A 36 -2.86 -2.21 19.47
CA GLN A 36 -3.96 -1.49 18.82
C GLN A 36 -3.87 0.04 18.88
N PRO A 37 -3.39 0.67 19.97
CA PRO A 37 -3.30 2.12 20.02
C PRO A 37 -2.33 2.72 18.98
N LEU A 38 -1.28 2.01 18.63
CA LEU A 38 -0.27 2.53 17.70
C LEU A 38 -0.66 2.33 16.23
N LEU A 39 -1.63 1.46 15.95
CA LEU A 39 -2.01 1.05 14.60
C LEU A 39 -2.50 2.18 13.67
N PRO A 40 -3.27 3.19 14.12
CA PRO A 40 -3.71 4.29 13.26
C PRO A 40 -2.56 5.22 12.88
N HIS A 41 -1.61 5.45 13.80
CA HIS A 41 -0.42 6.26 13.55
C HIS A 41 0.47 5.58 12.51
N PHE A 42 0.76 4.28 12.68
CA PHE A 42 1.48 3.51 11.66
C PHE A 42 0.77 3.50 10.29
N CYS A 43 -0.56 3.42 10.28
CA CYS A 43 -1.32 3.47 9.03
C CYS A 43 -1.27 4.84 8.35
N MET A 44 -1.24 5.93 9.12
CA MET A 44 -1.09 7.29 8.61
C MET A 44 0.30 7.54 8.05
N ASP A 45 1.33 7.10 8.75
CA ASP A 45 2.72 7.20 8.31
C ASP A 45 2.96 6.37 7.03
N ASP A 46 2.35 5.17 6.95
CA ASP A 46 2.36 4.34 5.75
C ASP A 46 1.73 5.07 4.54
N ILE A 47 0.59 5.75 4.73
CA ILE A 47 -0.07 6.50 3.66
C ILE A 47 0.78 7.68 3.23
N GLU A 48 1.32 8.43 4.18
CA GLU A 48 2.20 9.58 3.92
C GLU A 48 3.44 9.15 3.15
N HIS A 49 4.06 8.04 3.56
CA HIS A 49 5.22 7.48 2.87
C HIS A 49 4.91 7.10 1.42
N VAL A 50 3.81 6.37 1.18
CA VAL A 50 3.40 5.97 -0.18
C VAL A 50 3.10 7.18 -1.04
N ILE A 51 2.39 8.18 -0.52
CA ILE A 51 2.08 9.41 -1.26
C ILE A 51 3.36 10.17 -1.62
N ARG A 52 4.29 10.28 -0.67
CA ARG A 52 5.59 10.96 -0.90
C ARG A 52 6.43 10.23 -1.93
N GLU A 53 6.58 8.91 -1.79
CA GLU A 53 7.30 8.08 -2.75
C GLU A 53 6.67 8.17 -4.15
N THR A 54 5.33 8.13 -4.23
CA THR A 54 4.61 8.27 -5.51
C THR A 54 4.85 9.63 -6.14
N LYS A 55 4.90 10.69 -5.33
CA LYS A 55 5.21 12.05 -5.79
C LYS A 55 6.65 12.13 -6.30
N ASP A 56 7.61 11.58 -5.57
CA ASP A 56 9.02 11.59 -5.96
C ASP A 56 9.23 10.84 -7.29
N ILE A 57 8.56 9.69 -7.47
CA ILE A 57 8.55 8.95 -8.75
C ILE A 57 7.93 9.80 -9.88
N PHE A 58 6.83 10.50 -9.59
CA PHE A 58 6.15 11.34 -10.57
C PHE A 58 7.00 12.54 -10.99
N ASP A 59 7.61 13.23 -10.03
CA ASP A 59 8.47 14.38 -10.25
C ASP A 59 9.70 13.95 -11.08
N LYS A 60 10.33 12.82 -10.73
CA LYS A 60 11.41 12.23 -11.52
C LYS A 60 10.99 11.86 -12.95
N ALA A 61 9.82 11.26 -13.11
CA ALA A 61 9.28 10.93 -14.43
C ALA A 61 9.01 12.19 -15.27
N GLN A 62 8.63 13.30 -14.62
CA GLN A 62 8.44 14.58 -15.27
C GLN A 62 9.77 15.21 -15.72
N GLU A 63 10.82 15.12 -14.89
CA GLU A 63 12.18 15.57 -15.21
C GLU A 63 12.78 14.77 -16.37
N GLU A 64 12.57 13.45 -16.41
CA GLU A 64 12.98 12.58 -17.51
C GLU A 64 12.13 12.76 -18.78
N HIS A 65 11.19 13.72 -18.78
CA HIS A 65 10.22 13.95 -19.85
C HIS A 65 9.55 12.65 -20.30
N LEU A 66 9.20 11.77 -19.36
CA LEU A 66 8.64 10.45 -19.65
C LEU A 66 7.26 10.55 -20.30
N PHE A 67 6.46 11.52 -19.87
CA PHE A 67 5.13 11.78 -20.41
C PHE A 67 5.20 12.71 -21.62
N ARG A 68 4.99 12.15 -22.83
CA ARG A 68 4.78 12.97 -24.04
C ARG A 68 3.42 13.65 -24.00
N ASP A 69 2.40 12.91 -23.56
CA ASP A 69 1.02 13.40 -23.52
C ASP A 69 0.69 14.12 -22.20
N ARG A 70 0.05 15.29 -22.35
CA ARG A 70 -0.39 16.11 -21.19
C ARG A 70 -1.54 15.47 -20.41
N VAL A 71 -2.41 14.72 -21.08
CA VAL A 71 -3.63 14.15 -20.50
C VAL A 71 -3.34 13.13 -19.38
N PRO A 72 -2.54 12.07 -19.58
CA PRO A 72 -2.26 11.11 -18.52
C PRO A 72 -1.49 11.74 -17.35
N ARG A 73 -0.59 12.69 -17.65
CA ARG A 73 0.14 13.45 -16.64
C ARG A 73 -0.80 14.24 -15.73
N LEU A 74 -1.74 14.99 -16.31
CA LEU A 74 -2.74 15.77 -15.57
C LEU A 74 -3.66 14.90 -14.73
N ASP A 75 -4.09 13.75 -15.25
CA ASP A 75 -4.94 12.82 -14.49
C ASP A 75 -4.20 12.27 -13.25
N ILE A 76 -2.95 11.85 -13.40
CA ILE A 76 -2.13 11.36 -12.28
C ILE A 76 -1.91 12.49 -11.25
N GLN A 77 -1.60 13.70 -11.71
CA GLN A 77 -1.39 14.86 -10.85
C GLN A 77 -2.65 15.20 -10.03
N LEU A 78 -3.83 15.20 -10.65
CA LEU A 78 -5.11 15.44 -9.98
C LEU A 78 -5.45 14.35 -8.96
N ARG A 79 -5.13 13.09 -9.26
CA ARG A 79 -5.33 11.99 -8.31
C ARG A 79 -4.41 12.10 -7.10
N LEU A 80 -3.15 12.49 -7.34
CA LEU A 80 -2.17 12.66 -6.28
C LEU A 80 -2.51 13.83 -5.36
N SER A 81 -2.97 14.96 -5.90
CA SER A 81 -3.43 16.11 -5.11
C SER A 81 -4.65 15.76 -4.25
N ARG A 82 -5.63 15.05 -4.81
CA ARG A 82 -6.79 14.58 -4.05
C ARG A 82 -6.40 13.62 -2.92
N ALA A 83 -5.46 12.71 -3.16
CA ALA A 83 -4.99 11.79 -2.13
C ALA A 83 -4.26 12.52 -1.00
N GLN A 84 -3.51 13.58 -1.31
CA GLN A 84 -2.86 14.45 -0.30
C GLN A 84 -3.89 15.21 0.53
N GLU A 85 -4.91 15.78 -0.10
CA GLU A 85 -6.01 16.46 0.60
C GLU A 85 -6.77 15.50 1.53
N GLU A 86 -7.11 14.30 1.03
CA GLU A 86 -7.79 13.27 1.81
C GLU A 86 -6.94 12.80 2.99
N GLN A 87 -5.63 12.59 2.80
CA GLN A 87 -4.70 12.24 3.87
C GLN A 87 -4.58 13.35 4.91
N SER A 88 -4.48 14.61 4.49
CA SER A 88 -4.45 15.77 5.40
C SER A 88 -5.73 15.88 6.22
N TYR A 89 -6.89 15.72 5.58
CA TYR A 89 -8.19 15.72 6.25
C TYR A 89 -8.30 14.59 7.29
N LEU A 90 -7.91 13.36 6.93
CA LEU A 90 -7.93 12.24 7.86
C LEU A 90 -6.96 12.43 9.01
N ARG A 91 -5.80 13.06 8.78
CA ARG A 91 -4.85 13.43 9.84
C ARG A 91 -5.47 14.38 10.85
N SER A 92 -6.12 15.45 10.37
CA SER A 92 -6.78 16.42 11.24
C SER A 92 -7.90 15.76 12.05
N ARG A 93 -8.73 14.91 11.43
CA ARG A 93 -9.77 14.16 12.16
C ARG A 93 -9.20 13.23 13.23
N VAL A 94 -8.10 12.53 12.94
CA VAL A 94 -7.43 11.68 13.93
C VAL A 94 -6.95 12.53 15.11
N LEU A 95 -6.37 13.71 14.86
CA LEU A 95 -5.89 14.60 15.93
C LEU A 95 -7.05 15.20 16.74
N ASP A 96 -8.13 15.61 16.08
CA ASP A 96 -9.29 16.26 16.70
C ASP A 96 -10.11 15.28 17.55
N GLU A 97 -10.32 14.04 17.07
CA GLU A 97 -11.15 13.06 17.78
C GLU A 97 -10.39 12.32 18.89
N HIS A 98 -9.06 12.28 18.84
CA HIS A 98 -8.25 11.38 19.68
C HIS A 98 -7.12 12.05 20.47
N GLY A 99 -6.80 13.31 20.21
CA GLY A 99 -5.69 14.01 20.85
C GLY A 99 -4.35 13.25 20.72
N LEU A 100 -3.41 13.54 21.62
CA LEU A 100 -2.10 12.84 21.70
C LEU A 100 -2.14 11.57 22.58
N SER A 101 -3.24 11.33 23.30
CA SER A 101 -3.36 10.27 24.29
C SER A 101 -4.79 9.73 24.32
N CYS A 102 -5.03 8.59 23.66
CA CYS A 102 -6.37 8.02 23.58
C CYS A 102 -6.61 6.89 24.58
N SER A 103 -7.81 6.84 25.15
CA SER A 103 -8.26 5.74 26.01
C SER A 103 -8.71 4.53 25.18
N ALA A 104 -8.59 3.33 25.75
CA ALA A 104 -8.89 2.08 25.04
C ALA A 104 -10.38 1.92 24.60
N ARG A 105 -11.30 2.68 25.20
CA ARG A 105 -12.73 2.66 24.86
C ARG A 105 -13.04 3.52 23.63
N GLU A 106 -12.30 4.61 23.43
CA GLU A 106 -12.34 5.44 22.21
C GLU A 106 -11.71 4.69 21.03
N TYR A 107 -10.70 3.85 21.28
CA TYR A 107 -10.09 2.99 20.27
C TYR A 107 -11.03 1.97 19.61
N LEU A 108 -11.97 1.41 20.36
CA LEU A 108 -12.99 0.50 19.80
C LEU A 108 -13.94 1.23 18.83
N PHE A 109 -14.15 2.53 19.03
CA PHE A 109 -14.95 3.37 18.13
C PHE A 109 -14.16 3.78 16.87
N ILE A 110 -12.86 4.14 17.03
CA ILE A 110 -11.88 4.41 15.95
C ILE A 110 -11.78 3.26 14.95
N LEU A 111 -11.83 2.03 15.46
CA LEU A 111 -11.70 0.81 14.66
C LEU A 111 -12.87 0.60 13.67
N SER A 112 -13.99 1.32 13.79
CA SER A 112 -15.20 1.01 13.02
C SER A 112 -15.37 1.82 11.72
N ASP A 113 -14.99 3.11 11.69
CA ASP A 113 -15.14 3.92 10.47
C ASP A 113 -13.91 4.75 10.08
N LEU A 114 -13.25 5.44 11.01
CA LEU A 114 -12.01 6.17 10.71
C LEU A 114 -10.90 5.21 10.23
N ALA A 115 -10.74 4.07 10.90
CA ALA A 115 -9.82 3.01 10.43
C ALA A 115 -10.19 2.46 9.04
N ARG A 116 -11.48 2.44 8.69
CA ARG A 116 -11.93 2.03 7.35
C ARG A 116 -11.55 3.08 6.31
N GLN A 117 -11.73 4.36 6.63
CA GLN A 117 -11.35 5.49 5.77
C GLN A 117 -9.82 5.51 5.55
N LEU A 118 -9.02 5.32 6.60
CA LEU A 118 -7.56 5.20 6.50
C LEU A 118 -7.13 4.04 5.59
N ARG A 119 -7.73 2.86 5.75
CA ARG A 119 -7.44 1.70 4.87
C ARG A 119 -7.84 1.97 3.43
N ARG A 120 -8.94 2.69 3.19
CA ARG A 120 -9.40 3.07 1.85
C ARG A 120 -8.42 4.05 1.20
N CYS A 121 -8.03 5.10 1.93
CA CYS A 121 -7.03 6.07 1.50
C CYS A 121 -5.71 5.39 1.15
N ARG A 122 -5.24 4.45 1.99
CA ARG A 122 -4.06 3.62 1.70
C ARG A 122 -4.16 2.84 0.40
N ARG A 123 -5.32 2.21 0.13
CA ARG A 123 -5.53 1.47 -1.13
C ARG A 123 -5.55 2.40 -2.34
N GLN A 124 -6.15 3.59 -2.20
CA GLN A 124 -6.17 4.60 -3.26
C GLN A 124 -4.76 5.10 -3.56
N ALA A 125 -3.97 5.45 -2.55
CA ALA A 125 -2.58 5.87 -2.72
C ALA A 125 -1.75 4.81 -3.47
N LYS A 126 -1.85 3.54 -3.08
CA LYS A 126 -1.20 2.43 -3.80
C LYS A 126 -1.71 2.25 -5.24
N ALA A 127 -3.00 2.42 -5.47
CA ALA A 127 -3.57 2.33 -6.81
C ALA A 127 -3.05 3.46 -7.73
N ILE A 128 -2.87 4.67 -7.20
CA ILE A 128 -2.26 5.79 -7.91
C ILE A 128 -0.81 5.46 -8.25
N GLN A 129 -0.03 4.94 -7.29
CA GLN A 129 1.35 4.49 -7.52
C GLN A 129 1.44 3.45 -8.65
N LEU A 130 0.57 2.44 -8.63
CA LEU A 130 0.52 1.43 -9.69
C LEU A 130 0.13 2.02 -11.04
N CYS A 131 -0.82 2.95 -11.07
CA CYS A 131 -1.21 3.64 -12.30
C CYS A 131 -0.04 4.43 -12.89
N LEU A 132 0.69 5.15 -12.05
CA LEU A 132 1.89 5.90 -12.42
C LEU A 132 2.97 4.98 -13.01
N LEU A 133 3.32 3.91 -12.30
CA LEU A 133 4.34 2.96 -12.75
C LEU A 133 3.97 2.33 -14.09
N ARG A 134 2.69 1.97 -14.27
CA ARG A 134 2.19 1.43 -15.53
C ARG A 134 2.30 2.43 -16.67
N SER A 135 1.90 3.69 -16.45
CA SER A 135 2.04 4.74 -17.47
C SER A 135 3.50 5.00 -17.83
N ILE A 136 4.42 4.97 -16.87
CA ILE A 136 5.86 5.09 -17.14
C ILE A 136 6.35 3.90 -17.98
N GLU A 137 5.91 2.68 -17.65
CA GLU A 137 6.32 1.48 -18.38
C GLU A 137 5.78 1.47 -19.82
N ASP A 138 4.52 1.85 -20.02
CA ASP A 138 3.88 1.95 -21.34
C ASP A 138 4.61 2.97 -22.22
N GLU A 139 4.97 4.14 -21.68
CA GLU A 139 5.78 5.16 -22.38
C GLU A 139 7.18 4.65 -22.72
N ARG A 140 7.83 3.92 -21.82
CA ARG A 140 9.14 3.30 -22.10
C ARG A 140 9.05 2.28 -23.23
N ARG A 141 8.02 1.43 -23.22
CA ARG A 141 7.77 0.45 -24.28
C ARG A 141 7.52 1.13 -25.63
N GLY A 142 6.73 2.20 -25.65
CA GLY A 142 6.49 3.00 -26.86
C GLY A 142 7.79 3.50 -27.48
N ARG A 143 8.67 4.11 -26.67
CA ARG A 143 10.00 4.56 -27.14
C ARG A 143 10.87 3.43 -27.67
N HIS A 144 10.82 2.26 -27.04
CA HIS A 144 11.58 1.11 -27.51
C HIS A 144 11.09 0.63 -28.89
N CYS A 145 9.77 0.58 -29.10
CA CYS A 145 9.20 0.26 -30.41
C CYS A 145 9.60 1.29 -31.47
N GLU A 146 9.46 2.59 -31.18
CA GLU A 146 9.87 3.68 -32.09
C GLU A 146 11.35 3.54 -32.50
N ARG A 147 12.25 3.31 -31.55
CA ARG A 147 13.69 3.12 -31.84
C ARG A 147 13.97 1.89 -32.69
N VAL A 148 13.25 0.79 -32.48
CA VAL A 148 13.41 -0.43 -33.28
C VAL A 148 12.95 -0.19 -34.71
N GLU A 149 11.84 0.53 -34.90
CA GLU A 149 11.34 0.93 -36.22
C GLU A 149 12.33 1.86 -36.95
N GLU A 150 12.89 2.85 -36.25
CA GLU A 150 13.92 3.75 -36.79
C GLU A 150 15.17 2.96 -37.25
N ILE A 151 15.66 2.03 -36.44
CA ILE A 151 16.81 1.18 -36.81
C ILE A 151 16.47 0.30 -38.02
N ALA A 152 15.28 -0.30 -38.07
CA ALA A 152 14.84 -1.09 -39.21
C ALA A 152 14.72 -0.27 -40.50
N ALA A 153 14.26 0.98 -40.41
CA ALA A 153 14.21 1.93 -41.52
C ALA A 153 15.62 2.33 -42.01
N VAL A 154 16.58 2.53 -41.11
CA VAL A 154 17.98 2.82 -41.48
C VAL A 154 18.63 1.60 -42.13
N LEU A 155 18.44 0.40 -41.59
CA LEU A 155 19.03 -0.82 -42.15
C LEU A 155 18.46 -1.15 -43.54
N SER A 156 17.15 -0.97 -43.73
CA SER A 156 16.51 -1.20 -45.04
C SER A 156 16.97 -0.19 -46.10
N SER A 157 17.13 1.08 -45.74
CA SER A 157 17.65 2.11 -46.65
C SER A 157 19.14 1.97 -46.94
N ALA A 158 19.95 1.49 -45.99
CA ALA A 158 21.36 1.18 -46.20
C ALA A 158 21.56 0.00 -47.18
N ARG A 159 20.70 -1.02 -47.10
CA ARG A 159 20.73 -2.20 -47.99
C ARG A 159 20.40 -1.85 -49.45
N PHE A 160 19.54 -0.84 -49.66
CA PHE A 160 19.23 -0.32 -50.99
C PHE A 160 20.40 0.46 -51.61
N ARG A 161 21.21 1.15 -50.81
CA ARG A 161 22.37 1.92 -51.30
C ARG A 161 23.63 1.09 -51.57
N SER A 162 23.70 -0.15 -51.10
CA SER A 162 24.85 -1.04 -51.34
C SER A 162 24.66 -1.99 -52.53
N SER A 163 23.56 -1.84 -53.29
CA SER A 163 23.23 -2.69 -54.45
C SER A 163 23.37 -1.96 -55.79
N ASP A 164 23.84 -0.71 -55.76
CA ASP A 164 24.31 0.09 -56.90
C ASP A 164 25.85 0.10 -56.92
#